data_AF-A0A2D5ZAI1-F1
#
_entry.id   AF-A0A2D5ZAI1-F1
#
_cell.length_a   1.000
_cell.length_b   1.000
_cell.length_c   1.000
_cell.angle_alpha   90.00
_cell.angle_beta   90.00
_cell.angle_gamma   90.00
#
_symmetry.space_group_name_H-M   'P 1'
#
loop_
_entity.id
_entity.type
_entity.pdbx_description
1 polymer ?
#
loop_
_entity_poly.entity_id
_entity_poly.type
_entity_poly.pdbx_seq_one_letter_code
_entity_poly.pdbx_strand_id
1 'polypeptide(L)' 'MLVVGGGAVVRGLPPRLASLLGMDLRPLTPCDLSACAPSIQDRCRAPGLVAALGLALHEGEHA' A
#
# COMPACT_ATOMS: atom_id res chain seq x y z
N MET A 1 8.93 9.34 0.36
CA MET A 1 9.03 7.97 0.92
C MET A 1 7.66 7.28 0.84
N LEU A 2 7.65 5.98 0.56
CA LEU A 2 6.42 5.18 0.45
C LEU A 2 6.04 4.60 1.80
N VAL A 3 4.75 4.58 2.13
CA VAL A 3 4.24 3.99 3.38
C VAL A 3 3.30 2.84 3.04
N VAL A 4 3.54 1.68 3.64
CA VAL A 4 2.75 0.45 3.46
C VAL A 4 2.33 -0.11 4.82
N GLY A 5 1.44 -1.10 4.83
CA GLY A 5 0.99 -1.76 6.05
C GLY A 5 -0.20 -1.06 6.72
N GLY A 6 -0.72 -1.66 7.80
CA GLY A 6 -1.89 -1.15 8.52
C GLY A 6 -1.68 0.22 9.18
N GLY A 7 -0.45 0.57 9.53
CA GLY A 7 -0.13 1.91 10.07
C GLY A 7 -0.42 3.03 9.08
N ALA A 8 -0.33 2.78 7.78
CA ALA A 8 -0.53 3.80 6.74
C ALA A 8 -1.97 4.35 6.69
N VAL A 9 -2.95 3.62 7.26
CA VAL A 9 -4.36 4.07 7.32
C VAL A 9 -4.73 4.77 8.63
N VAL A 10 -3.78 4.87 9.59
CA VAL A 10 -4.02 5.58 10.84
C VAL A 10 -4.17 7.06 10.57
N ARG A 11 -5.35 7.61 10.85
CA ARG A 11 -5.69 9.01 10.58
C ARG A 11 -4.68 9.95 11.27
N GLY A 12 -4.11 10.88 10.51
CA GLY A 12 -3.16 11.87 11.01
C GLY A 12 -1.73 11.35 11.23
N LEU A 13 -1.48 10.03 11.14
CA LEU A 13 -0.13 9.49 11.26
C LEU A 13 0.77 9.88 10.07
N PRO A 14 0.37 9.71 8.79
CA PRO A 14 1.19 10.13 7.65
C PRO A 14 1.63 11.60 7.67
N PRO A 15 0.74 12.60 7.83
CA PRO A 15 1.18 14.00 7.85
C PRO A 15 2.08 14.33 9.06
N ARG A 16 1.85 13.68 10.22
CA ARG A 16 2.70 13.87 11.39
C ARG A 16 4.11 13.32 11.17
N LEU A 17 4.22 12.11 10.62
CA LEU A 17 5.51 11.52 10.26
C LEU A 17 6.21 12.32 9.17
N ALA A 18 5.48 12.83 8.18
CA ALA A 18 6.03 13.67 7.12
C ALA A 18 6.68 14.94 7.69
N SER A 19 5.99 15.61 8.61
CA SER A 19 6.52 16.79 9.32
C SER A 19 7.75 16.46 10.20
N LEU A 20 7.70 15.35 10.94
CA LEU A 20 8.81 14.95 11.83
C LEU A 20 10.07 14.55 11.07
N LEU A 21 9.90 13.88 9.93
CA LEU A 21 11.00 13.40 9.10
C LEU A 21 11.49 14.43 8.08
N GLY A 22 10.76 15.54 7.89
CA GLY A 22 11.04 16.51 6.83
C GLY A 22 10.95 15.91 5.43
N MET A 23 10.05 14.95 5.23
CA MET A 23 9.93 14.18 3.98
C MET A 23 8.48 14.03 3.55
N ASP A 24 8.22 14.05 2.25
CA ASP A 24 6.92 13.68 1.70
C ASP A 24 6.64 12.19 1.87
N LEU A 25 5.47 11.90 2.42
CA LEU A 25 4.98 10.53 2.60
C LEU A 25 3.75 10.31 1.73
N ARG A 26 3.80 9.27 0.89
CA ARG A 26 2.62 8.80 0.15
C ARG A 26 2.31 7.35 0.51
N PRO A 27 1.03 7.00 0.75
CA PRO A 27 0.66 5.60 0.86
C PRO A 27 0.88 4.90 -0.48
N LEU A 28 1.29 3.64 -0.42
CA LEU A 28 1.36 2.75 -1.58
C LEU A 28 0.33 1.65 -1.41
N THR A 29 -0.43 1.38 -2.46
CA THR A 29 -1.51 0.39 -2.48
C THR A 29 -1.27 -0.63 -3.60
N PRO A 30 -1.89 -1.82 -3.53
CA PRO A 30 -1.87 -2.78 -4.64
C PRO A 30 -2.21 -2.17 -6.01
N CYS A 31 -3.18 -1.26 -6.08
CA CYS A 31 -3.59 -0.66 -7.35
C CYS A 31 -2.58 0.36 -7.92
N ASP A 32 -1.59 0.79 -7.13
CA ASP A 32 -0.47 1.59 -7.64
C ASP A 32 0.62 0.71 -8.28
N LEU A 33 0.60 -0.60 -8.00
CA LEU A 33 1.61 -1.57 -8.43
C LEU A 33 1.12 -2.49 -9.55
N SER A 34 -0.18 -2.79 -9.59
CA SER A 34 -0.78 -3.70 -10.57
C SER A 34 -2.20 -3.30 -10.91
N ALA A 35 -2.67 -3.69 -12.10
CA ALA A 35 -4.04 -3.45 -12.53
C ALA A 35 -5.03 -4.22 -11.64
N CYS A 36 -5.84 -3.47 -10.90
CA CYS A 36 -6.94 -4.03 -10.10
C CYS A 36 -8.19 -4.24 -10.95
N ALA A 37 -8.82 -5.41 -10.85
CA ALA A 37 -10.15 -5.61 -11.41
C ALA A 37 -11.17 -4.67 -10.73
N PRO A 38 -12.15 -4.11 -11.47
CA PRO A 38 -13.12 -3.17 -10.92
C PRO A 38 -13.87 -3.71 -9.69
N SER A 39 -14.17 -5.01 -9.66
CA SER A 39 -14.92 -5.67 -8.57
C SER A 39 -14.21 -5.66 -7.21
N ILE A 40 -12.88 -5.47 -7.18
CA ILE A 40 -12.07 -5.49 -5.96
C ILE A 40 -11.28 -4.20 -5.74
N GLN A 41 -11.42 -3.22 -6.63
CA GLN A 41 -10.59 -2.02 -6.66
C GLN A 41 -10.62 -1.27 -5.31
N ASP A 42 -11.79 -1.12 -4.69
CA ASP A 42 -11.92 -0.43 -3.40
C ASP A 42 -11.16 -1.13 -2.28
N ARG A 43 -11.14 -2.47 -2.28
CA ARG A 43 -10.39 -3.27 -1.30
C ARG A 43 -8.89 -3.15 -1.55
N CYS A 44 -8.49 -3.18 -2.82
CA CYS A 44 -7.09 -3.09 -3.23
C CYS A 44 -6.50 -1.68 -3.10
N ARG A 45 -7.27 -0.68 -2.67
CA ARG A 45 -6.75 0.63 -2.23
C ARG A 45 -6.24 0.64 -0.78
N ALA A 46 -6.26 -0.50 -0.08
CA ALA A 46 -5.70 -0.61 1.26
C ALA A 46 -4.17 -0.84 1.23
N PRO A 47 -3.35 0.05 1.82
CA PRO A 47 -1.89 -0.12 1.90
C PRO A 47 -1.45 -1.37 2.67
N GLY A 48 -2.33 -1.92 3.52
CA GLY A 48 -2.09 -3.15 4.26
C GLY A 48 -1.97 -4.41 3.40
N LEU A 49 -2.44 -4.35 2.15
CA LEU A 49 -2.46 -5.50 1.24
C LEU A 49 -1.22 -5.58 0.33
N VAL A 50 -0.30 -4.61 0.39
CA VAL A 50 0.90 -4.61 -0.49
C VAL A 50 1.76 -5.86 -0.28
N ALA A 51 1.95 -6.30 0.96
CA ALA A 51 2.71 -7.51 1.25
C ALA A 51 2.02 -8.78 0.72
N ALA A 52 0.69 -8.85 0.83
CA ALA A 52 -0.10 -9.97 0.31
C ALA A 52 -0.02 -10.04 -1.23
N LEU A 53 -0.04 -8.89 -1.91
CA LEU A 53 0.19 -8.84 -3.36
C LEU A 53 1.58 -9.38 -3.71
N GLY A 54 2.63 -8.96 -3.00
CA GLY A 54 3.99 -9.44 -3.23
C GLY A 54 4.12 -10.95 -3.09
N LEU A 55 3.51 -11.53 -2.05
CA LEU A 55 3.46 -12.98 -1.87
C LEU A 55 2.72 -13.68 -3.01
N ALA A 56 1.56 -13.16 -3.42
CA ALA A 56 0.78 -13.75 -4.51
C ALA A 56 1.53 -13.73 -5.86
N LEU A 57 2.26 -12.65 -6.15
CA LEU A 57 3.10 -12.56 -7.35
C LEU A 57 4.25 -13.56 -7.29
N HIS A 58 4.91 -13.67 -6.13
CA HIS A 58 6.02 -14.60 -5.96
C HIS A 58 5.58 -16.07 -6.13
N GLU A 59 4.48 -16.48 -5.51
CA GLU A 59 3.96 -17.84 -5.68
C GLU A 59 3.46 -18.09 -7.12
N GLY A 60 2.86 -17.08 -7.76
CA GLY A 60 2.35 -17.19 -9.13
C GLY A 60 3.44 -17.32 -10.20
N GLU A 61 4.66 -16.83 -9.96
CA GLU A 61 5.82 -17.03 -10.85
C GLU A 61 6.38 -18.45 -10.79
N HIS A 62 6.00 -19.23 -9.77
CA HIS A 62 6.47 -20.60 -9.53
C HIS A 62 5.39 -21.68 -9.76
N ALA A 63 4.20 -21.29 -10.26
CA ALA A 63 3.07 -22.17 -10.54
C ALA A 63 2.89 -22.41 -12.05
#